data_AF-A0A2R5LH57-F1
#
_entry.id   AF-A0A2R5LH57-F1
#
_cell.length_a   1.000
_cell.length_b   1.000
_cell.length_c   1.000
_cell.angle_alpha   90.00
_cell.angle_beta   90.00
_cell.angle_gamma   90.00
#
_symmetry.space_group_name_H-M   'P 1'
#
loop_
_entity.id
_entity.type
_entity.pdbx_description
1 polymer ?
#
loop_
_entity_poly.entity_id
_entity_poly.type
_entity_poly.pdbx_seq_one_letter_code
_entity_poly.pdbx_strand_id
1 'polypeptide(L)'
;VKPSYLWDACEPKADVVSFCKTRAQSSLHTVQFQDDIIICDLQRVLEHLRQILISKSVHIIDVSDSRPAPVLLTRWPSVVESMLSSLVCQLSSLPSVPDPQAHYKLRVEAEWNLCTAFGLLLGFPAVYWYEGDNTAKNCLAMQELETWKITCRKSSLCGDEAEGWHTVYSFSFPHALGNQLQQLEAWFQNLNWRWNLTRSKHVGCLPQVAL
;
A
#
# COMPACT_ATOMS: atom_id res chain seq x y z
N VAL A 1 8.70 -6.38 7.48
CA VAL A 1 7.99 -7.22 6.48
C VAL A 1 6.65 -6.53 6.19
N LYS A 2 6.23 -6.39 4.92
CA LYS A 2 4.95 -5.75 4.58
C LYS A 2 3.79 -6.48 5.24
N PRO A 3 2.86 -5.76 5.89
CA PRO A 3 1.82 -6.40 6.68
C PRO A 3 0.65 -6.93 5.84
N SER A 4 0.46 -6.41 4.62
CA SER A 4 -0.63 -6.81 3.72
C SER A 4 -0.21 -6.87 2.24
N TYR A 5 -1.08 -7.34 1.36
CA TYR A 5 -0.93 -7.35 -0.09
C TYR A 5 -2.24 -6.91 -0.74
N LEU A 6 -2.16 -6.06 -1.77
CA LEU A 6 -3.29 -5.63 -2.60
C LEU A 6 -3.20 -6.38 -3.94
N TRP A 7 -4.33 -6.90 -4.42
CA TRP A 7 -4.45 -7.43 -5.77
C TRP A 7 -5.51 -6.66 -6.55
N ASP A 8 -5.03 -5.88 -7.51
CA ASP A 8 -5.81 -4.96 -8.34
C ASP A 8 -6.20 -5.62 -9.68
N ALA A 9 -6.65 -6.88 -9.66
CA ALA A 9 -7.01 -7.59 -10.88
C ALA A 9 -8.17 -8.56 -10.66
N CYS A 10 -9.15 -8.48 -11.57
CA CYS A 10 -10.25 -9.41 -11.80
C CYS A 10 -9.95 -10.81 -11.27
N GLU A 11 -10.64 -11.18 -10.18
CA GLU A 11 -10.59 -12.47 -9.50
C GLU A 11 -9.16 -12.97 -9.20
N PRO A 12 -8.63 -12.77 -7.98
CA PRO A 12 -7.41 -13.46 -7.58
C PRO A 12 -7.65 -14.96 -7.76
N LYS A 13 -7.00 -15.55 -8.78
CA LYS A 13 -7.08 -16.98 -9.01
C LYS A 13 -6.69 -17.68 -7.71
N ALA A 14 -7.42 -18.74 -7.36
CA ALA A 14 -7.27 -19.43 -6.08
C ALA A 14 -5.82 -19.91 -5.82
N ASP A 15 -5.05 -20.13 -6.90
CA ASP A 15 -3.63 -20.47 -6.89
C ASP A 15 -2.76 -19.40 -6.20
N VAL A 16 -2.93 -18.10 -6.49
CA VAL A 16 -2.12 -17.02 -5.90
C VAL A 16 -2.43 -16.86 -4.41
N VAL A 17 -3.71 -16.92 -4.03
CA VAL A 17 -4.14 -16.86 -2.62
C VAL A 17 -3.57 -18.04 -1.84
N SER A 18 -3.70 -19.26 -2.37
CA SER A 18 -3.21 -20.48 -1.74
C SER A 18 -1.69 -20.48 -1.63
N PHE A 19 -0.99 -19.98 -2.65
CA PHE A 19 0.46 -19.80 -2.64
C PHE A 19 0.90 -18.83 -1.54
N CYS A 20 0.27 -17.64 -1.46
CA CYS A 20 0.60 -16.66 -0.43
C CYS A 20 0.35 -17.19 0.98
N LYS A 21 -0.77 -17.90 1.21
CA LYS A 21 -1.06 -18.56 2.49
C LYS A 21 -0.01 -19.62 2.84
N THR A 22 0.38 -20.45 1.87
CA THR A 22 1.41 -21.48 2.06
C THR A 22 2.77 -20.89 2.40
N ARG A 23 3.18 -19.84 1.68
CA ARG A 23 4.52 -19.24 1.83
C ARG A 23 4.64 -18.27 3.00
N ALA A 24 3.54 -17.61 3.39
CA ALA A 24 3.54 -16.73 4.55
C ALA A 24 3.64 -17.50 5.88
N GLN A 25 3.42 -18.83 5.86
CA GLN A 25 3.36 -19.71 7.05
C GLN A 25 2.46 -19.13 8.14
N SER A 26 1.47 -18.34 7.74
CA SER A 26 0.59 -17.59 8.63
C SER A 26 -0.86 -17.72 8.16
N SER A 27 -1.76 -17.61 9.12
CA SER A 27 -3.18 -17.58 8.89
C SER A 27 -3.56 -16.19 8.36
N LEU A 28 -3.50 -16.02 7.03
CA LEU A 28 -3.81 -14.75 6.37
C LEU A 28 -5.33 -14.52 6.28
N HIS A 29 -5.76 -13.30 6.60
CA HIS A 29 -7.13 -12.82 6.42
C HIS A 29 -7.34 -12.30 5.00
N THR A 30 -8.58 -12.45 4.51
CA THR A 30 -9.02 -11.83 3.26
C THR A 30 -10.00 -10.72 3.61
N VAL A 31 -9.58 -9.48 3.36
CA VAL A 31 -10.30 -8.27 3.75
C VAL A 31 -10.68 -7.51 2.48
N GLN A 32 -11.97 -7.26 2.28
CA GLN A 32 -12.46 -6.40 1.22
C GLN A 32 -12.40 -4.94 1.67
N PHE A 33 -11.80 -4.09 0.85
CA PHE A 33 -11.75 -2.64 1.04
C PHE A 33 -12.17 -1.99 -0.29
N GLN A 34 -13.35 -1.36 -0.31
CA GLN A 34 -14.05 -1.00 -1.55
C GLN A 34 -14.23 -2.21 -2.48
N ASP A 35 -13.82 -2.09 -3.74
CA ASP A 35 -13.90 -3.14 -4.75
C ASP A 35 -12.64 -4.03 -4.77
N ASP A 36 -11.65 -3.70 -3.93
CA ASP A 36 -10.39 -4.40 -3.84
C ASP A 36 -10.35 -5.44 -2.72
N ILE A 37 -9.49 -6.44 -2.92
CA ILE A 37 -9.20 -7.48 -1.94
C ILE A 37 -7.78 -7.31 -1.41
N ILE A 38 -7.68 -7.22 -0.10
CA ILE A 38 -6.44 -7.16 0.66
C ILE A 38 -6.26 -8.48 1.40
N ILE A 39 -5.16 -9.17 1.14
CA ILE A 39 -4.73 -10.32 1.94
C ILE A 39 -3.67 -9.89 2.93
N CYS A 40 -3.90 -10.17 4.20
CA CYS A 40 -3.03 -9.66 5.24
C CYS A 40 -2.82 -10.62 6.41
N ASP A 41 -1.67 -10.43 7.07
CA ASP A 41 -1.44 -10.97 8.40
C ASP A 41 -2.03 -9.96 9.38
N LEU A 42 -3.22 -10.28 9.92
CA LEU A 42 -4.00 -9.34 10.72
C LEU A 42 -3.22 -8.80 11.91
N GLN A 43 -2.45 -9.66 12.59
CA GLN A 43 -1.62 -9.25 13.73
C GLN A 43 -0.58 -8.23 13.28
N ARG A 44 0.15 -8.50 12.20
CA ARG A 44 1.17 -7.57 11.69
C ARG A 44 0.58 -6.26 11.18
N VAL A 45 -0.59 -6.29 10.54
CA VAL A 45 -1.29 -5.05 10.13
C VAL A 45 -1.67 -4.24 11.36
N LEU A 46 -2.29 -4.85 12.36
CA LEU A 46 -2.70 -4.15 13.58
C LEU A 46 -1.50 -3.56 14.33
N GLU A 47 -0.42 -4.32 14.49
CA GLU A 47 0.82 -3.82 15.08
C GLU A 47 1.36 -2.62 14.30
N HIS A 48 1.42 -2.73 12.97
CA HIS A 48 1.88 -1.66 12.10
C HIS A 48 1.04 -0.39 12.20
N LEU A 49 -0.28 -0.50 12.05
CA LEU A 49 -1.20 0.64 12.09
C LEU A 49 -1.21 1.32 13.47
N ARG A 50 -1.17 0.54 14.55
CA ARG A 50 -1.06 1.08 15.92
C ARG A 50 0.26 1.84 16.13
N GLN A 51 1.37 1.29 15.63
CA GLN A 51 2.66 1.98 15.69
C GLN A 51 2.65 3.29 14.91
N ILE A 52 2.03 3.32 13.73
CA ILE A 52 1.86 4.55 12.97
C ILE A 52 1.01 5.56 13.76
N LEU A 53 -0.09 5.12 14.38
CA LEU A 53 -0.98 6.00 15.12
C LEU A 53 -0.26 6.71 16.28
N ILE A 54 0.66 6.00 16.96
CA ILE A 54 1.48 6.51 18.07
C ILE A 54 2.63 7.39 17.57
N SER A 55 3.42 6.88 16.62
CA SER A 55 4.70 7.49 16.22
C SER A 55 4.59 8.54 15.11
N LYS A 56 3.48 8.52 14.35
CA LYS A 56 3.28 9.31 13.12
C LYS A 56 4.44 9.14 12.13
N SER A 57 5.00 7.94 12.05
CA SER A 57 6.22 7.62 11.30
C SER A 57 6.06 7.56 9.77
N VAL A 58 4.82 7.62 9.27
CA VAL A 58 4.55 7.64 7.81
C VAL A 58 4.50 9.08 7.31
N HIS A 59 5.20 9.31 6.20
CA HIS A 59 5.18 10.61 5.52
C HIS A 59 3.90 10.77 4.71
N ILE A 60 3.29 11.95 4.79
CA ILE A 60 2.11 12.30 3.98
C ILE A 60 2.54 13.28 2.90
N ILE A 61 2.37 12.87 1.65
CA ILE A 61 2.64 13.67 0.46
C ILE A 61 1.33 14.30 0.03
N ASP A 62 1.20 15.61 0.24
CA ASP A 62 0.05 16.37 -0.21
C ASP A 62 0.20 16.72 -1.70
N VAL A 63 -0.79 16.29 -2.46
CA VAL A 63 -0.87 16.42 -3.92
C VAL A 63 -2.16 17.11 -4.37
N SER A 64 -2.80 17.84 -3.47
CA SER A 64 -4.04 18.57 -3.75
C SER A 64 -3.90 19.49 -4.98
N ASP A 65 -4.94 19.57 -5.82
CA ASP A 65 -4.95 20.40 -7.05
C ASP A 65 -4.62 21.88 -6.79
N SER A 66 -5.00 22.38 -5.62
CA SER A 66 -4.73 23.75 -5.18
C SER A 66 -3.24 24.06 -5.01
N ARG A 67 -2.37 23.03 -5.01
CA ARG A 67 -0.92 23.18 -4.89
C ARG A 67 -0.24 23.31 -6.25
N PRO A 68 0.77 24.17 -6.36
CA PRO A 68 1.59 24.26 -7.58
C PRO A 68 2.53 23.05 -7.75
N ALA A 69 2.83 22.34 -6.66
CA ALA A 69 3.75 21.20 -6.64
C ALA A 69 3.46 20.32 -5.40
N PRO A 70 3.79 19.02 -5.45
CA PRO A 70 3.60 18.12 -4.32
C PRO A 70 4.53 18.48 -3.15
N VAL A 71 4.04 18.35 -1.92
CA VAL A 71 4.80 18.69 -0.72
C VAL A 71 4.64 17.64 0.37
N LEU A 72 5.62 17.55 1.27
CA LEU A 72 5.44 16.80 2.51
C LEU A 72 4.70 17.62 3.54
N LEU A 73 3.64 17.05 4.11
CA LEU A 73 2.97 17.64 5.25
C LEU A 73 3.84 17.53 6.50
N THR A 74 3.89 18.61 7.26
CA THR A 74 4.56 18.67 8.57
C THR A 74 3.66 18.18 9.71
N ARG A 75 2.35 18.12 9.46
CA ARG A 75 1.33 17.66 10.41
C ARG A 75 0.30 16.80 9.69
N TRP A 76 -0.18 15.79 10.38
CA TRP A 76 -1.22 14.93 9.85
C TRP A 76 -2.57 15.65 9.83
N PRO A 77 -3.34 15.54 8.73
CA PRO A 77 -4.74 15.95 8.73
C PRO A 77 -5.51 15.14 9.78
N SER A 78 -6.42 15.78 10.52
CA SER A 78 -7.23 15.12 11.56
C SER A 78 -8.06 13.96 11.00
N VAL A 79 -8.54 14.10 9.77
CA VAL A 79 -9.27 13.06 9.03
C VAL A 79 -8.42 11.80 8.80
N VAL A 80 -7.11 11.94 8.56
CA VAL A 80 -6.19 10.78 8.42
C VAL A 80 -6.05 10.07 9.76
N GLU A 81 -6.01 10.79 10.87
CA GLU A 81 -5.96 10.20 12.22
C GLU A 81 -7.24 9.46 12.58
N SER A 82 -8.39 10.06 12.27
CA SER A 82 -9.71 9.44 12.46
C SER A 82 -9.84 8.16 11.63
N MET A 83 -9.49 8.25 10.34
CA MET A 83 -9.46 7.12 9.42
C MET A 83 -8.57 5.99 9.92
N LEU A 84 -7.33 6.28 10.34
CA LEU A 84 -6.42 5.27 10.89
C LEU A 84 -6.98 4.63 12.16
N SER A 85 -7.61 5.41 13.04
CA SER A 85 -8.26 4.91 14.26
C SER A 85 -9.43 3.99 13.94
N SER A 86 -10.25 4.36 12.95
CA SER A 86 -11.37 3.54 12.47
C SER A 86 -10.88 2.23 11.84
N LEU A 87 -9.83 2.27 10.99
CA LEU A 87 -9.18 1.07 10.45
C LEU A 87 -8.69 0.13 11.56
N VAL A 88 -7.99 0.65 12.57
CA VAL A 88 -7.52 -0.15 13.72
C VAL A 88 -8.69 -0.76 14.47
N CYS A 89 -9.77 0.00 14.71
CA CYS A 89 -10.96 -0.48 15.41
C CYS A 89 -11.63 -1.63 14.64
N GLN A 90 -11.90 -1.42 13.35
CA GLN A 90 -12.53 -2.41 12.49
C GLN A 90 -11.69 -3.68 12.38
N LEU A 91 -10.38 -3.57 12.13
CA LEU A 91 -9.49 -4.73 12.05
C LEU A 91 -9.36 -5.46 13.39
N SER A 92 -9.38 -4.73 14.52
CA SER A 92 -9.31 -5.35 15.85
C SER A 92 -10.56 -6.16 16.20
N SER A 93 -11.67 -5.92 15.51
CA SER A 93 -12.92 -6.68 15.70
C SER A 93 -12.96 -7.99 14.92
N LEU A 94 -12.01 -8.21 13.99
CA LEU A 94 -11.93 -9.44 13.22
C LEU A 94 -11.43 -10.61 14.09
N PRO A 95 -11.88 -11.84 13.82
CA PRO A 95 -11.44 -13.01 14.59
C PRO A 95 -9.95 -13.26 14.35
N SER A 96 -9.21 -13.63 15.42
CA SER A 96 -7.77 -13.89 15.33
C SER A 96 -7.43 -15.07 14.41
N VAL A 97 -8.35 -16.03 14.27
CA VAL A 97 -8.23 -17.15 13.33
C VAL A 97 -9.08 -16.84 12.11
N PRO A 98 -8.48 -16.73 10.90
CA PRO A 98 -9.23 -16.48 9.69
C PRO A 98 -10.03 -17.72 9.27
N ASP A 99 -11.29 -17.50 8.94
CA ASP A 99 -12.08 -18.44 8.17
C ASP A 99 -11.69 -18.32 6.68
N PRO A 100 -11.21 -19.40 6.04
CA PRO A 100 -10.83 -19.39 4.62
C PRO A 100 -11.96 -19.00 3.65
N GLN A 101 -13.22 -19.14 4.06
CA GLN A 101 -14.39 -18.80 3.25
C GLN A 101 -14.96 -17.42 3.57
N ALA A 102 -14.52 -16.79 4.67
CA ALA A 102 -15.00 -15.48 5.07
C ALA A 102 -14.23 -14.36 4.35
N HIS A 103 -14.99 -13.41 3.80
CA HIS A 103 -14.49 -12.14 3.30
C HIS A 103 -14.94 -11.03 4.25
N TYR A 104 -13.99 -10.40 4.94
CA TYR A 104 -14.31 -9.34 5.90
C TYR A 104 -14.35 -7.99 5.19
N LYS A 105 -15.50 -7.33 5.18
CA LYS A 105 -15.64 -6.02 4.51
C LYS A 105 -15.37 -4.88 5.48
N LEU A 106 -14.37 -4.06 5.16
CA LEU A 106 -14.14 -2.79 5.85
C LEU A 106 -15.17 -1.75 5.40
N ARG A 107 -15.66 -0.99 6.36
CA ARG A 107 -16.52 0.17 6.15
C ARG A 107 -15.65 1.37 5.82
N VAL A 108 -15.98 2.04 4.73
CA VAL A 108 -15.34 3.28 4.30
C VAL A 108 -16.32 4.42 4.55
N GLU A 109 -15.84 5.47 5.19
CA GLU A 109 -16.61 6.70 5.42
C GLU A 109 -16.38 7.68 4.26
N ALA A 110 -17.31 8.61 4.05
CA ALA A 110 -17.32 9.47 2.87
C ALA A 110 -16.10 10.42 2.81
N GLU A 111 -15.54 10.74 3.96
CA GLU A 111 -14.42 11.68 4.13
C GLU A 111 -13.05 11.01 3.96
N TRP A 112 -13.00 9.70 3.73
CA TRP A 112 -11.73 8.98 3.63
C TRP A 112 -11.06 9.22 2.29
N ASN A 113 -9.78 9.60 2.33
CA ASN A 113 -8.92 9.52 1.17
C ASN A 113 -8.50 8.05 0.96
N LEU A 114 -9.08 7.41 -0.05
CA LEU A 114 -8.86 5.99 -0.33
C LEU A 114 -7.40 5.70 -0.64
N CYS A 115 -6.72 6.57 -1.39
CA CYS A 115 -5.31 6.43 -1.73
C CYS A 115 -4.44 6.38 -0.46
N THR A 116 -4.72 7.27 0.50
CA THR A 116 -4.06 7.27 1.81
C THR A 116 -4.34 5.98 2.58
N ALA A 117 -5.61 5.55 2.65
CA ALA A 117 -6.02 4.33 3.36
C ALA A 117 -5.32 3.09 2.79
N PHE A 118 -5.31 2.93 1.47
CA PHE A 118 -4.58 1.85 0.79
C PHE A 118 -3.10 1.87 1.13
N GLY A 119 -2.47 3.04 1.04
CA GLY A 119 -1.05 3.17 1.34
C GLY A 119 -0.69 2.76 2.77
N LEU A 120 -1.53 3.13 3.74
CA LEU A 120 -1.38 2.73 5.14
C LEU A 120 -1.60 1.23 5.34
N LEU A 121 -2.65 0.66 4.73
CA LEU A 121 -2.93 -0.78 4.81
C LEU A 121 -1.81 -1.60 4.19
N LEU A 122 -1.27 -1.16 3.04
CA LEU A 122 -0.13 -1.74 2.35
C LEU A 122 1.20 -1.51 3.07
N GLY A 123 1.22 -0.68 4.11
CA GLY A 123 2.39 -0.35 4.88
C GLY A 123 3.48 0.34 4.07
N PHE A 124 3.08 1.20 3.13
CA PHE A 124 4.03 2.08 2.48
C PHE A 124 4.61 3.10 3.46
N PRO A 125 5.91 3.41 3.35
CA PRO A 125 6.58 4.36 4.24
C PRO A 125 6.20 5.83 3.97
N ALA A 126 5.56 6.09 2.84
CA ALA A 126 4.93 7.36 2.51
C ALA A 126 3.60 7.11 1.81
N VAL A 127 2.63 8.00 2.00
CA VAL A 127 1.29 7.91 1.43
C VAL A 127 0.89 9.23 0.80
N TYR A 128 0.09 9.18 -0.26
CA TYR A 128 -0.48 10.37 -0.87
C TYR A 128 -1.72 10.83 -0.12
N TRP A 129 -1.93 12.14 -0.06
CA TRP A 129 -3.12 12.79 0.46
C TRP A 129 -3.52 13.93 -0.48
N TYR A 130 -4.81 14.11 -0.66
CA TYR A 130 -5.37 15.26 -1.36
C TYR A 130 -6.64 15.71 -0.67
N GLU A 131 -6.87 17.02 -0.68
CA GLU A 131 -8.09 17.65 -0.19
C GLU A 131 -9.16 17.66 -1.30
N GLY A 132 -10.34 17.10 -1.03
CA GLY A 132 -11.44 17.01 -1.98
C GLY A 132 -12.07 15.62 -2.07
N ASP A 133 -12.96 15.44 -3.05
CA ASP A 133 -13.60 14.14 -3.34
C ASP A 133 -12.70 13.22 -4.19
N ASN A 134 -13.11 11.96 -4.35
CA ASN A 134 -12.39 10.93 -5.12
C ASN A 134 -12.29 11.22 -6.64
N THR A 135 -12.76 12.37 -7.13
CA THR A 135 -12.59 12.82 -8.52
C THR A 135 -11.58 13.95 -8.67
N ALA A 136 -10.95 14.36 -7.57
CA ALA A 136 -10.05 15.49 -7.53
C ALA A 136 -8.87 15.30 -8.50
N LYS A 137 -8.71 16.30 -9.38
CA LYS A 137 -7.43 16.55 -10.05
C LYS A 137 -6.34 16.67 -8.98
N ASN A 138 -5.11 16.34 -9.34
CA ASN A 138 -3.97 16.45 -8.43
C ASN A 138 -2.84 17.21 -9.12
N CYS A 139 -1.92 17.72 -8.31
CA CYS A 139 -0.78 18.49 -8.80
C CYS A 139 0.36 17.63 -9.36
N LEU A 140 0.14 16.33 -9.64
CA LEU A 140 1.17 15.43 -10.16
C LEU A 140 1.28 15.46 -11.69
N ALA A 141 0.35 16.09 -12.40
CA ALA A 141 0.44 16.25 -13.83
C ALA A 141 1.78 16.91 -14.22
N MET A 142 2.51 16.29 -15.14
CA MET A 142 3.83 16.74 -15.60
C MET A 142 4.93 16.78 -14.52
N GLN A 143 4.68 16.24 -13.33
CA GLN A 143 5.73 16.07 -12.32
C GLN A 143 6.56 14.83 -12.63
N GLU A 144 7.87 14.91 -12.40
CA GLU A 144 8.74 13.75 -12.41
C GLU A 144 8.41 12.86 -11.21
N LEU A 145 8.12 11.59 -11.48
CA LEU A 145 7.92 10.58 -10.45
C LEU A 145 9.08 9.60 -10.46
N GLU A 146 9.53 9.25 -9.27
CA GLU A 146 10.45 8.16 -9.04
C GLU A 146 9.67 6.92 -8.62
N THR A 147 9.70 5.88 -9.47
CA THR A 147 9.02 4.62 -9.25
C THR A 147 10.00 3.53 -8.83
N TRP A 148 9.66 2.90 -7.73
CA TRP A 148 10.36 1.78 -7.12
C TRP A 148 9.57 0.51 -7.32
N LYS A 149 10.18 -0.48 -7.97
CA LYS A 149 9.56 -1.78 -8.18
C LYS A 149 10.37 -2.89 -7.55
N ILE A 150 9.66 -3.78 -6.88
CA ILE A 150 10.15 -5.07 -6.44
C ILE A 150 9.42 -6.13 -7.25
N THR A 151 10.19 -6.97 -7.92
CA THR A 151 9.66 -8.04 -8.75
C THR A 151 10.21 -9.39 -8.32
N CYS A 152 9.47 -10.47 -8.58
CA CYS A 152 9.94 -11.84 -8.44
C CYS A 152 9.66 -12.61 -9.72
N ARG A 153 10.32 -13.75 -9.93
CA ARG A 153 9.96 -14.66 -11.02
C ARG A 153 8.59 -15.27 -10.74
N LYS A 154 7.74 -15.36 -11.77
CA LYS A 154 6.44 -16.05 -11.65
C LYS A 154 6.61 -17.51 -11.27
N SER A 155 7.69 -18.17 -11.69
CA SER A 155 7.99 -19.53 -11.28
C SER A 155 8.17 -19.70 -9.76
N SER A 156 8.60 -18.63 -9.07
CA SER A 156 8.66 -18.61 -7.61
C SER A 156 7.29 -18.53 -6.93
N LEU A 157 6.22 -18.25 -7.68
CA LEU A 157 4.83 -18.08 -7.21
C LEU A 157 3.88 -19.19 -7.71
N CYS A 158 4.01 -19.60 -8.97
CA CYS A 158 3.02 -20.45 -9.66
C CYS A 158 3.59 -21.80 -10.13
N GLY A 159 4.79 -22.19 -9.66
CA GLY A 159 5.49 -23.41 -10.07
C GLY A 159 6.39 -23.22 -11.30
N ASP A 160 7.25 -24.20 -11.58
CA ASP A 160 8.40 -24.05 -12.48
C ASP A 160 8.04 -23.71 -13.95
N GLU A 161 6.82 -24.00 -14.39
CA GLU A 161 6.36 -23.74 -15.77
C GLU A 161 5.94 -22.27 -16.02
N ALA A 162 5.83 -21.45 -14.97
CA ALA A 162 5.39 -20.06 -15.10
C ALA A 162 6.54 -19.11 -15.49
N GLU A 163 6.57 -18.69 -16.76
CA GLU A 163 7.56 -17.76 -17.27
C GLU A 163 7.25 -16.28 -16.99
N GLY A 164 8.30 -15.49 -16.78
CA GLY A 164 8.22 -14.03 -16.64
C GLY A 164 8.34 -13.52 -15.20
N TRP A 165 8.07 -12.23 -15.03
CA TRP A 165 8.19 -11.51 -13.76
C TRP A 165 6.81 -11.08 -13.25
N HIS A 166 6.66 -11.08 -11.93
CA HIS A 166 5.52 -10.53 -11.23
C HIS A 166 5.98 -9.36 -10.36
N THR A 167 5.26 -8.24 -10.41
CA THR A 167 5.54 -7.08 -9.58
C THR A 167 4.86 -7.23 -8.22
N VAL A 168 5.66 -7.41 -7.18
CA VAL A 168 5.20 -7.57 -5.79
C VAL A 168 5.00 -6.20 -5.14
N TYR A 169 5.85 -5.22 -5.48
CA TYR A 169 5.70 -3.84 -5.05
C TYR A 169 5.91 -2.92 -6.24
N SER A 170 5.06 -1.92 -6.35
CA SER A 170 5.27 -0.74 -7.17
C SER A 170 4.84 0.45 -6.35
N PHE A 171 5.74 1.39 -6.12
CA PHE A 171 5.45 2.64 -5.42
C PHE A 171 6.10 3.77 -6.18
N SER A 172 5.37 4.85 -6.39
CA SER A 172 5.89 6.06 -7.02
C SER A 172 5.79 7.20 -6.03
N PHE A 173 6.76 8.09 -6.04
CA PHE A 173 6.72 9.36 -5.30
C PHE A 173 7.30 10.49 -6.15
N PRO A 174 6.96 11.76 -5.88
CA PRO A 174 7.50 12.89 -6.62
C PRO A 174 9.02 13.00 -6.45
N HIS A 175 9.76 13.03 -7.57
CA HIS A 175 11.22 13.04 -7.55
C HIS A 175 11.79 14.25 -6.79
N ALA A 176 11.12 15.40 -6.87
CA ALA A 176 11.47 16.61 -6.12
C ALA A 176 11.53 16.41 -4.59
N LEU A 177 10.80 15.43 -4.05
CA LEU A 177 10.79 15.11 -2.62
C LEU A 177 11.85 14.08 -2.22
N GLY A 178 12.66 13.57 -3.16
CA GLY A 178 13.60 12.47 -2.93
C GLY A 178 14.58 12.71 -1.79
N ASN A 179 15.09 13.94 -1.63
CA ASN A 179 15.99 14.28 -0.51
C ASN A 179 15.29 14.24 0.86
N GLN A 180 13.99 14.53 0.91
CA GLN A 180 13.21 14.49 2.15
C GLN A 180 12.69 13.06 2.44
N LEU A 181 12.77 12.17 1.44
CA LEU A 181 12.27 10.80 1.45
C LEU A 181 13.42 9.78 1.33
N GLN A 182 14.64 10.13 1.72
CA GLN A 182 15.81 9.24 1.62
C GLN A 182 15.63 7.93 2.39
N GLN A 183 14.86 7.95 3.49
CA GLN A 183 14.48 6.77 4.26
C GLN A 183 13.67 5.73 3.47
N LEU A 184 13.01 6.12 2.37
CA LEU A 184 12.29 5.16 1.52
C LEU A 184 13.26 4.18 0.85
N GLU A 185 14.44 4.64 0.43
CA GLU A 185 15.50 3.78 -0.12
C GLU A 185 15.85 2.67 0.87
N ALA A 186 16.11 3.02 2.13
CA ALA A 186 16.45 2.06 3.18
C ALA A 186 15.28 1.09 3.46
N TRP A 187 14.04 1.58 3.44
CA TRP A 187 12.85 0.73 3.57
C TRP A 187 12.77 -0.30 2.43
N PHE A 188 12.99 0.13 1.19
CA PHE A 188 13.01 -0.76 0.02
C PHE A 188 14.19 -1.76 0.07
N GLN A 189 15.36 -1.34 0.52
CA GLN A 189 16.52 -2.22 0.71
C GLN A 189 16.22 -3.35 1.72
N ASN A 190 15.51 -3.02 2.81
CA ASN A 190 15.18 -3.98 3.87
C ASN A 190 14.13 -5.03 3.46
N LEU A 191 13.38 -4.83 2.37
CA LEU A 191 12.40 -5.81 1.89
C LEU A 191 13.03 -7.07 1.26
N ASN A 192 14.35 -7.07 0.99
CA ASN A 192 14.95 -7.92 -0.04
C ASN A 192 15.36 -9.36 0.34
N TRP A 193 15.16 -9.84 1.58
CA TRP A 193 15.80 -11.11 1.99
C TRP A 193 14.94 -12.39 1.86
N ARG A 194 13.63 -12.31 1.56
CA ARG A 194 12.71 -13.48 1.65
C ARG A 194 12.21 -14.09 0.32
N TRP A 195 12.33 -13.39 -0.81
CA TRP A 195 11.57 -13.75 -2.02
C TRP A 195 12.36 -13.78 -3.35
N ASN A 196 13.70 -13.88 -3.33
CA ASN A 196 14.53 -13.79 -4.55
C ASN A 196 14.11 -12.61 -5.44
N LEU A 197 14.02 -11.44 -4.80
CA LEU A 197 13.45 -10.26 -5.40
C LEU A 197 14.48 -9.52 -6.26
N THR A 198 14.03 -9.01 -7.40
CA THR A 198 14.80 -8.08 -8.22
C THR A 198 14.19 -6.69 -8.12
N ARG A 199 15.05 -5.71 -7.85
CA ARG A 199 14.69 -4.32 -7.67
C ARG A 199 14.96 -3.54 -8.94
N SER A 200 14.07 -2.62 -9.27
CA SER A 200 14.31 -1.60 -10.31
C SER A 200 13.81 -0.24 -9.85
N LYS A 201 14.52 0.81 -10.29
CA LYS A 201 14.20 2.22 -10.07
C LYS A 201 14.08 2.88 -11.43
N HIS A 202 13.04 3.69 -11.61
CA HIS A 202 12.79 4.45 -12.83
C HIS A 202 12.33 5.86 -12.48
N VAL A 203 12.80 6.88 -13.20
CA VAL A 203 12.32 8.25 -13.08
C VAL A 203 11.71 8.66 -14.41
N GLY A 204 10.52 9.23 -14.39
CA GLY A 204 9.88 9.74 -15.60
C GLY A 204 8.71 10.66 -15.30
N CYS A 205 8.34 11.46 -16.30
CA CYS A 205 7.16 12.33 -16.24
C CYS A 205 5.93 11.55 -16.71
N LEU A 206 4.83 11.69 -15.98
CA LEU A 206 3.54 11.20 -16.43
C LEU A 206 2.64 12.39 -16.81
N PRO A 207 2.10 12.42 -18.05
CA PRO A 207 1.27 13.53 -18.51
C PRO A 207 -0.02 13.66 -17.70
N GLN A 208 -0.52 12.54 -17.18
CA GLN A 208 -1.60 12.48 -16.20
C GLN A 208 -1.32 11.36 -15.19
N VAL A 209 -1.62 11.61 -13.93
CA VAL A 209 -1.56 10.63 -12.85
C VAL A 209 -2.91 10.66 -12.16
N ALA A 210 -3.70 9.60 -12.32
CA ALA A 210 -4.84 9.37 -11.46
C ALA A 210 -4.35 8.66 -10.19
N LEU A 211 -4.87 9.07 -9.03
CA LEU A 211 -4.55 8.49 -7.72
C LEU A 211 -5.77 7.82 -7.12
#